data_AF-A0A4V1N236-F1
#
_entry.id   AF-A0A4V1N236-F1
#
_cell.length_a   1.000
_cell.length_b   1.000
_cell.length_c   1.000
_cell.angle_alpha   90.00
_cell.angle_beta   90.00
_cell.angle_gamma   90.00
#
_symmetry.space_group_name_H-M   'P 1'
#
loop_
_entity.id
_entity.type
_entity.pdbx_description
1 polymer ?
#
loop_
_entity_poly.entity_id
_entity_poly.type
_entity_poly.pdbx_seq_one_letter_code
_entity_poly.pdbx_strand_id
1 'polypeptide(L)'
;MLALFTITKRTVLFLLFVSCLCICLAFVPQEDTSFEKAKREVLLRRMGHELLLLSGDSISRVAPIQTIHENEYQIQFENQLTFTSDSLVALAQRLLNKDPHFTECIIKVYRCDSNTIVYSFAISKKNKNDLITCLGRKQPKACYTINVQFKPENKAYSSFIIWGSIGFFISLVLLIMIRKRHHQKQVVPNSNSNSYTLGLFEFKVPEQQLLFQESIIELTGTETRLLRLFATAPNKTIARSVLQKEIWEDEGVIVSRSLDMFISKLRKKLENDPATNIVVVRSKGYRLEIPQ
;
A
#
# COMPACT_ATOMS: atom_id res chain seq x y z
N MET A 1 -8.36 26.50 21.66
CA MET A 1 -8.55 25.96 20.28
C MET A 1 -7.27 26.01 19.43
N LEU A 2 -6.41 27.04 19.58
CA LEU A 2 -5.13 27.16 18.84
C LEU A 2 -4.07 26.11 19.23
N ALA A 3 -4.02 25.68 20.50
CA ALA A 3 -3.05 24.68 20.98
C ALA A 3 -3.29 23.26 20.43
N LEU A 4 -4.54 22.87 20.17
CA LEU A 4 -4.87 21.59 19.53
C LEU A 4 -4.46 21.56 18.05
N PHE A 5 -4.40 22.73 17.41
CA PHE A 5 -4.12 22.89 15.98
C PHE A 5 -2.62 22.78 15.65
N THR A 6 -1.76 23.23 16.57
CA THR A 6 -0.30 23.07 16.47
C THR A 6 0.12 21.62 16.74
N ILE A 7 -0.55 20.93 17.67
CA ILE A 7 -0.31 19.51 17.98
C ILE A 7 -0.64 18.61 16.77
N THR A 8 -1.71 18.89 16.03
CA THR A 8 -2.09 18.10 14.84
C THR A 8 -1.16 18.30 13.64
N LYS A 9 -0.61 19.50 13.43
CA LYS A 9 0.40 19.72 12.39
C LYS A 9 1.74 19.06 12.72
N ARG A 10 2.18 19.14 13.99
CA ARG A 10 3.44 18.52 14.44
C ARG A 10 3.39 16.99 14.35
N THR A 11 2.26 16.39 14.69
CA THR A 11 2.07 14.92 14.60
C THR A 11 2.02 14.42 13.16
N VAL A 12 1.38 15.13 12.23
CA VAL A 12 1.38 14.77 10.80
C VAL A 12 2.78 14.90 10.19
N LEU A 13 3.52 15.96 10.52
CA LEU A 13 4.89 16.15 10.03
C LEU A 13 5.83 15.07 10.58
N PHE A 14 5.64 14.67 11.84
CA PHE A 14 6.37 13.57 12.47
C PHE A 14 6.09 12.23 11.79
N LEU A 15 4.82 11.92 11.48
CA LEU A 15 4.45 10.69 10.76
C LEU A 15 5.03 10.64 9.34
N LEU A 16 5.06 11.77 8.63
CA LEU A 16 5.72 11.87 7.31
C LEU A 16 7.24 11.67 7.40
N PHE A 17 7.87 12.23 8.43
CA PHE A 17 9.30 12.04 8.67
C PHE A 17 9.63 10.58 9.00
N VAL A 18 8.85 9.94 9.87
CA VAL A 18 9.03 8.50 10.21
C VAL A 18 8.81 7.62 8.98
N SER A 19 7.78 7.90 8.17
CA SER A 19 7.55 7.19 6.90
C SER A 19 8.71 7.36 5.91
N CYS A 20 9.26 8.57 5.79
CA CYS A 20 10.42 8.85 4.93
C CYS A 20 11.66 8.12 5.44
N LEU A 21 11.87 8.10 6.76
CA LEU A 21 12.97 7.38 7.40
C LEU A 21 12.86 5.86 7.18
N CYS A 22 11.66 5.29 7.26
CA CYS A 22 11.41 3.88 6.94
C CYS A 22 11.67 3.55 5.47
N ILE A 23 11.35 4.45 4.53
CA ILE A 23 11.67 4.29 3.11
C ILE A 23 13.18 4.34 2.90
N CYS A 24 13.89 5.29 3.53
CA CYS A 24 15.35 5.38 3.47
C CYS A 24 16.04 4.13 4.04
N LEU A 25 15.51 3.55 5.13
CA LEU A 25 16.00 2.29 5.71
C LEU A 25 15.69 1.06 4.84
N ALA A 26 14.68 1.12 3.97
CA ALA A 26 14.42 0.07 2.99
C ALA A 26 15.40 0.11 1.80
N PHE A 27 16.06 1.25 1.58
CA PHE A 27 17.12 1.45 0.58
C PHE A 27 18.52 1.28 1.19
N VAL A 28 18.70 0.41 2.19
CA VAL A 28 20.05 -0.04 2.54
C VAL A 28 20.59 -0.80 1.31
N PRO A 29 21.68 -0.32 0.67
CA PRO A 29 22.20 -0.94 -0.53
C PRO A 29 22.56 -2.40 -0.22
N GLN A 30 21.99 -3.30 -1.02
CA GLN A 30 22.20 -4.73 -0.92
C GLN A 30 23.66 -5.03 -1.27
N GLU A 31 24.38 -5.60 -0.31
CA GLU A 31 25.76 -6.05 -0.38
C GLU A 31 26.08 -6.76 -1.72
N ASP A 32 27.22 -6.40 -2.33
CA ASP A 32 27.61 -6.69 -3.72
C ASP A 32 27.52 -8.18 -4.09
N THR A 33 26.45 -8.54 -4.80
CA THR A 33 26.19 -9.91 -5.28
C THR A 33 27.28 -10.44 -6.23
N SER A 34 28.06 -9.55 -6.84
CA SER A 34 29.14 -9.89 -7.78
C SER A 34 30.37 -10.50 -7.09
N PHE A 35 30.75 -9.99 -5.91
CA PHE A 35 31.91 -10.48 -5.16
C PHE A 35 31.65 -11.88 -4.59
N GLU A 36 30.48 -12.10 -3.99
CA GLU A 36 30.10 -13.41 -3.46
C GLU A 36 29.95 -14.45 -4.59
N LYS A 37 29.48 -14.04 -5.77
CA LYS A 37 29.47 -14.90 -6.96
C LYS A 37 30.90 -15.34 -7.35
N ALA A 38 31.85 -14.40 -7.42
CA ALA A 38 33.24 -14.71 -7.74
C ALA A 38 33.88 -15.66 -6.69
N LYS A 39 33.58 -15.45 -5.41
CA LYS A 39 34.05 -16.31 -4.32
C LYS A 39 33.53 -17.75 -4.44
N ARG A 40 32.28 -17.95 -4.86
CA ARG A 40 31.72 -19.27 -5.17
C ARG A 40 32.46 -19.95 -6.31
N GLU A 41 32.73 -19.22 -7.40
CA GLU A 41 33.48 -19.76 -8.54
C GLU A 41 34.88 -20.25 -8.15
N VAL A 42 35.60 -19.49 -7.31
CA VAL A 42 36.91 -19.90 -6.78
C VAL A 42 36.79 -21.18 -5.94
N LEU A 43 35.75 -21.28 -5.11
CA LEU A 43 35.52 -22.43 -4.24
C LEU A 43 35.18 -23.69 -5.05
N LEU A 44 34.33 -23.57 -6.07
CA LEU A 44 34.00 -24.66 -6.99
C LEU A 44 35.22 -25.11 -7.79
N ARG A 45 36.04 -24.16 -8.26
CA ARG A 45 37.31 -24.48 -8.93
C ARG A 45 38.26 -25.25 -8.02
N ARG A 46 38.34 -24.87 -6.73
CA ARG A 46 39.11 -25.61 -5.72
C ARG A 46 38.57 -27.02 -5.51
N MET A 47 37.24 -27.20 -5.49
CA MET A 47 36.62 -28.52 -5.38
C MET A 47 37.01 -29.42 -6.56
N GLY A 48 36.93 -28.90 -7.79
CA GLY A 48 37.39 -29.64 -8.98
C GLY A 48 38.87 -29.99 -8.91
N HIS A 49 39.71 -29.06 -8.46
CA HIS A 49 41.15 -29.31 -8.33
C HIS A 49 41.46 -30.41 -7.29
N GLU A 50 40.83 -30.35 -6.11
CA GLU A 50 41.03 -31.38 -5.08
C GLU A 50 40.49 -32.75 -5.54
N LEU A 51 39.43 -32.77 -6.34
CA LEU A 51 38.92 -34.02 -6.94
C LEU A 51 39.93 -34.64 -7.92
N LEU A 52 40.58 -33.82 -8.76
CA LEU A 52 41.65 -34.29 -9.66
C LEU A 52 42.80 -34.89 -8.85
N LEU A 53 43.26 -34.22 -7.80
CA LEU A 53 44.32 -34.74 -6.93
C LEU A 53 43.94 -36.09 -6.29
N LEU A 54 42.70 -36.23 -5.82
CA LEU A 54 42.21 -37.51 -5.27
C LEU A 54 42.10 -38.61 -6.33
N SER A 55 41.95 -38.25 -7.60
CA SER A 55 42.00 -39.19 -8.72
C SER A 55 43.42 -39.60 -9.14
N GLY A 56 44.44 -39.00 -8.51
CA GLY A 56 45.85 -39.18 -8.88
C GLY A 56 46.30 -38.30 -10.05
N ASP A 57 45.53 -37.27 -10.41
CA ASP A 57 45.81 -36.35 -11.50
C ASP A 57 46.25 -34.99 -10.95
N SER A 58 47.53 -34.69 -11.07
CA SER A 58 48.14 -33.41 -10.65
C SER A 58 48.41 -32.45 -11.80
N ILE A 59 48.14 -32.86 -13.05
CA ILE A 59 48.54 -32.13 -14.26
C ILE A 59 47.33 -31.48 -14.92
N SER A 60 46.22 -32.22 -15.00
CA SER A 60 45.01 -31.74 -15.67
C SER A 60 44.46 -30.48 -15.02
N ARG A 61 43.89 -29.60 -15.84
CA ARG A 61 43.31 -28.35 -15.37
C ARG A 61 41.80 -28.48 -15.19
N VAL A 62 41.30 -27.71 -14.23
CA VAL A 62 39.87 -27.38 -14.15
C VAL A 62 39.62 -26.22 -15.11
N ALA A 63 38.69 -26.41 -16.04
CA ALA A 63 38.28 -25.40 -17.00
C ALA A 63 37.62 -24.19 -16.28
N PRO A 64 37.45 -23.04 -16.96
CA PRO A 64 36.70 -21.92 -16.39
C PRO A 64 35.31 -22.37 -15.93
N ILE A 65 34.90 -21.95 -14.73
CA ILE A 65 33.57 -22.26 -14.20
C ILE A 65 32.53 -21.55 -15.06
N GLN A 66 31.56 -22.31 -15.56
CA GLN A 66 30.47 -21.76 -16.36
C GLN A 66 29.21 -21.62 -15.52
N THR A 67 28.47 -20.54 -15.69
CA THR A 67 27.14 -20.36 -15.09
C THR A 67 26.07 -20.71 -16.10
N ILE A 68 25.34 -21.80 -15.87
CA ILE A 68 24.23 -22.22 -16.74
C ILE A 68 22.99 -21.38 -16.42
N HIS A 69 22.73 -21.15 -15.13
CA HIS A 69 21.65 -20.33 -14.60
C HIS A 69 22.17 -19.47 -13.43
N GLU A 70 21.38 -18.53 -12.91
CA GLU A 70 21.80 -17.61 -11.83
C GLU A 70 22.40 -18.32 -10.60
N ASN A 71 21.95 -19.55 -10.30
CA ASN A 71 22.42 -20.34 -9.16
C ASN A 71 22.90 -21.75 -9.57
N GLU A 72 23.18 -21.99 -10.85
CA GLU A 72 23.69 -23.27 -11.34
C GLU A 72 25.04 -23.09 -12.02
N TYR A 73 26.05 -23.75 -11.48
CA TYR A 73 27.43 -23.66 -11.93
C TYR A 73 27.89 -25.00 -12.46
N GLN A 74 28.73 -24.99 -13.48
CA GLN A 74 29.30 -26.18 -14.07
C GLN A 74 30.82 -26.18 -13.95
N ILE A 75 31.33 -27.29 -13.42
CA ILE A 75 32.76 -27.62 -13.37
C ILE A 75 33.04 -28.59 -14.51
N GLN A 76 34.02 -28.25 -15.34
CA GLN A 76 34.51 -29.10 -16.42
C GLN A 76 36.01 -29.34 -16.25
N PHE A 77 36.48 -30.47 -16.77
CA PHE A 77 37.87 -30.91 -16.66
C PHE A 77 38.48 -31.05 -18.05
N GLU A 78 39.77 -30.75 -18.16
CA GLU A 78 40.51 -30.87 -19.42
C GLU A 78 40.60 -32.33 -19.91
N ASN A 79 40.80 -33.27 -18.99
CA ASN A 79 40.97 -34.69 -19.29
C ASN A 79 39.95 -35.56 -18.56
N GLN A 80 39.84 -36.81 -19.02
CA GLN A 80 39.00 -37.83 -18.40
C GLN A 80 39.53 -38.21 -17.01
N LEU A 81 38.63 -38.29 -16.03
CA LEU A 81 38.96 -38.64 -14.64
C LEU A 81 38.17 -39.86 -14.15
N THR A 82 38.65 -40.45 -13.06
CA THR A 82 37.94 -41.46 -12.26
C THR A 82 37.84 -40.94 -10.83
N PHE A 83 36.72 -41.17 -10.15
CA PHE A 83 36.57 -40.71 -8.77
C PHE A 83 35.68 -41.66 -7.99
N THR A 84 35.80 -41.63 -6.67
CA THR A 84 34.88 -42.32 -5.76
C THR A 84 33.80 -41.37 -5.29
N SER A 85 32.59 -41.90 -5.17
CA SER A 85 31.41 -41.12 -4.77
C SER A 85 31.59 -40.49 -3.37
N ASP A 86 32.27 -41.20 -2.46
CA ASP A 86 32.57 -40.72 -1.09
C ASP A 86 33.50 -39.52 -1.08
N SER A 87 34.54 -39.55 -1.92
CA SER A 87 35.50 -38.45 -2.02
C SER A 87 34.85 -37.17 -2.53
N LEU A 88 33.97 -37.26 -3.53
CA LEU A 88 33.24 -36.11 -4.04
C LEU A 88 32.29 -35.53 -2.99
N VAL A 89 31.55 -36.38 -2.28
CA VAL A 89 30.64 -35.96 -1.20
C VAL A 89 31.41 -35.27 -0.08
N ALA A 90 32.50 -35.89 0.39
CA ALA A 90 33.33 -35.33 1.46
C ALA A 90 33.95 -33.98 1.07
N LEU A 91 34.43 -33.85 -0.17
CA LEU A 91 34.93 -32.57 -0.70
C LEU A 91 33.83 -31.51 -0.74
N ALA A 92 32.65 -31.85 -1.25
CA ALA A 92 31.52 -30.94 -1.33
C ALA A 92 31.09 -30.45 0.06
N GLN A 93 30.90 -31.35 1.02
CA GLN A 93 30.56 -30.98 2.41
C GLN A 93 31.66 -30.12 3.05
N ARG A 94 32.93 -30.49 2.88
CA ARG A 94 34.05 -29.73 3.49
C ARG A 94 34.20 -28.33 2.91
N LEU A 95 34.05 -28.18 1.60
CA LEU A 95 34.30 -26.91 0.92
C LEU A 95 33.06 -26.02 0.93
N LEU A 96 31.88 -26.53 0.58
CA LEU A 96 30.67 -25.71 0.47
C LEU A 96 30.19 -25.19 1.82
N ASN A 97 30.44 -25.91 2.93
CA ASN A 97 30.12 -25.41 4.27
C ASN A 97 30.94 -24.18 4.69
N LYS A 98 32.04 -23.86 3.98
CA LYS A 98 32.82 -22.64 4.19
C LYS A 98 32.16 -21.39 3.60
N ASP A 99 31.20 -21.55 2.67
CA ASP A 99 30.42 -20.42 2.17
C ASP A 99 29.42 -19.98 3.26
N PRO A 100 29.48 -18.73 3.74
CA PRO A 100 28.54 -18.22 4.73
C PRO A 100 27.08 -18.26 4.23
N HIS A 101 26.86 -18.02 2.93
CA HIS A 101 25.56 -17.94 2.26
C HIS A 101 25.03 -19.30 1.75
N PHE A 102 25.81 -20.37 1.92
CA PHE A 102 25.36 -21.71 1.56
C PHE A 102 24.27 -22.20 2.52
N THR A 103 23.12 -22.59 1.98
CA THR A 103 22.01 -23.19 2.74
C THR A 103 21.77 -24.64 2.33
N GLU A 104 21.60 -24.87 1.03
CA GLU A 104 21.30 -26.16 0.43
C GLU A 104 21.76 -26.15 -1.03
N CYS A 105 22.31 -27.26 -1.52
CA CYS A 105 22.62 -27.44 -2.93
C CYS A 105 22.43 -28.88 -3.39
N ILE A 106 22.23 -29.03 -4.69
CA ILE A 106 22.18 -30.31 -5.38
C ILE A 106 23.37 -30.39 -6.33
N ILE A 107 24.13 -31.47 -6.25
CA ILE A 107 25.26 -31.75 -7.13
C ILE A 107 24.87 -32.89 -8.07
N LYS A 108 25.06 -32.67 -9.38
CA LYS A 108 24.76 -33.64 -10.44
C LYS A 108 26.01 -33.83 -11.27
N VAL A 109 26.43 -35.08 -11.44
CA VAL A 109 27.54 -35.46 -12.30
C VAL A 109 26.97 -36.02 -13.60
N TYR A 110 27.32 -35.40 -14.72
CA TYR A 110 26.93 -35.82 -16.06
C TYR A 110 28.11 -36.45 -16.78
N ARG A 111 27.82 -37.35 -17.73
CA ARG A 111 28.80 -37.80 -18.71
C ARG A 111 28.78 -36.88 -19.94
N CYS A 112 29.94 -36.49 -20.46
CA CYS A 112 30.05 -35.49 -21.52
C CYS A 112 29.42 -35.91 -22.86
N ASP A 113 29.47 -37.21 -23.18
CA ASP A 113 29.04 -37.80 -24.45
C ASP A 113 27.51 -37.88 -24.61
N SER A 114 26.84 -38.24 -23.54
CA SER A 114 25.43 -38.64 -23.49
C SER A 114 24.58 -37.64 -22.72
N ASN A 115 25.22 -36.72 -21.98
CA ASN A 115 24.57 -35.78 -21.07
C ASN A 115 23.63 -36.47 -20.06
N THR A 116 23.92 -37.73 -19.70
CA THR A 116 23.16 -38.48 -18.70
C THR A 116 23.77 -38.30 -17.31
N ILE A 117 22.92 -38.22 -16.29
CA ILE A 117 23.35 -38.13 -14.89
C ILE A 117 23.86 -39.51 -14.45
N VAL A 118 25.14 -39.58 -14.09
CA VAL A 118 25.78 -40.80 -13.58
C VAL A 118 25.79 -40.86 -12.05
N TYR A 119 25.72 -39.70 -11.40
CA TYR A 119 25.71 -39.60 -9.95
C TYR A 119 25.09 -38.28 -9.50
N SER A 120 24.36 -38.27 -8.39
CA SER A 120 23.79 -37.05 -7.82
C SER A 120 23.54 -37.17 -6.33
N PHE A 121 23.67 -36.05 -5.63
CA PHE A 121 23.38 -35.97 -4.20
C PHE A 121 23.02 -34.54 -3.81
N ALA A 122 22.33 -34.38 -2.68
CA ALA A 122 22.01 -33.08 -2.09
C ALA A 122 22.67 -32.94 -0.72
N ILE A 123 23.14 -31.74 -0.40
CA ILE A 123 23.70 -31.40 0.91
C ILE A 123 23.09 -30.11 1.44
N SER A 124 22.93 -30.03 2.76
CA SER A 124 22.35 -28.88 3.46
C SER A 124 23.17 -28.50 4.70
N LYS A 125 23.35 -27.20 4.92
CA LYS A 125 24.11 -26.67 6.06
C LYS A 125 23.37 -26.77 7.39
N LYS A 126 22.03 -26.59 7.39
CA LYS A 126 21.24 -26.41 8.63
C LYS A 126 20.38 -27.60 9.01
N ASN A 127 19.69 -28.21 8.05
CA ASN A 127 18.63 -29.16 8.37
C ASN A 127 19.08 -30.63 8.36
N LYS A 128 20.36 -30.92 8.05
CA LYS A 128 20.86 -32.29 7.83
C LYS A 128 19.97 -33.12 6.88
N ASN A 129 19.26 -32.46 5.98
CA ASN A 129 18.45 -33.09 4.93
C ASN A 129 19.35 -33.53 3.76
N ASP A 130 20.52 -34.08 4.07
CA ASP A 130 21.47 -34.56 3.07
C ASP A 130 20.87 -35.81 2.41
N LEU A 131 20.66 -35.74 1.10
CA LEU A 131 20.22 -36.89 0.31
C LEU A 131 21.44 -37.42 -0.45
N ILE A 132 22.16 -38.34 0.19
CA ILE A 132 23.36 -38.96 -0.37
C ILE A 132 23.03 -40.41 -0.71
N THR A 133 23.20 -40.79 -1.97
CA THR A 133 22.94 -42.14 -2.48
C THR A 133 24.23 -42.74 -3.06
N CYS A 134 24.28 -44.06 -3.27
CA CYS A 134 25.35 -44.71 -4.05
C CYS A 134 26.81 -44.48 -3.56
N LEU A 135 27.02 -44.36 -2.26
CA LEU A 135 28.34 -44.31 -1.61
C LEU A 135 29.17 -45.58 -1.88
N GLY A 136 30.50 -45.49 -1.75
CA GLY A 136 31.44 -46.59 -2.00
C GLY A 136 31.72 -46.92 -3.47
N ARG A 137 31.01 -46.29 -4.43
CA ARG A 137 31.18 -46.59 -5.85
C ARG A 137 32.31 -45.79 -6.48
N LYS A 138 33.19 -46.48 -7.20
CA LYS A 138 34.22 -45.90 -8.07
C LYS A 138 33.67 -45.72 -9.48
N GLN A 139 33.63 -44.48 -9.95
CA GLN A 139 33.22 -44.15 -11.31
C GLN A 139 34.34 -44.51 -12.30
N PRO A 140 34.02 -45.13 -13.46
CA PRO A 140 35.02 -45.49 -14.45
C PRO A 140 35.72 -44.24 -15.00
N LYS A 141 36.93 -44.39 -15.55
CA LYS A 141 37.65 -43.29 -16.17
C LYS A 141 36.90 -42.83 -17.44
N ALA A 142 36.33 -41.63 -17.39
CA ALA A 142 35.56 -41.06 -18.50
C ALA A 142 35.53 -39.53 -18.41
N CYS A 143 34.92 -38.89 -19.41
CA CYS A 143 34.66 -37.45 -19.37
C CYS A 143 33.42 -37.17 -18.52
N TYR A 144 33.58 -36.34 -17.49
CA TYR A 144 32.50 -35.93 -16.61
C TYR A 144 32.40 -34.40 -16.51
N THR A 145 31.18 -33.91 -16.32
CA THR A 145 30.91 -32.53 -15.91
C THR A 145 30.13 -32.55 -14.60
N ILE A 146 30.40 -31.59 -13.72
CA ILE A 146 29.75 -31.51 -12.41
C ILE A 146 28.95 -30.21 -12.35
N ASN A 147 27.63 -30.33 -12.28
CA ASN A 147 26.74 -29.22 -12.07
C ASN A 147 26.45 -29.08 -10.57
N VAL A 148 26.56 -27.86 -10.06
CA VAL A 148 26.26 -27.50 -8.68
C VAL A 148 25.14 -26.45 -8.69
N GLN A 149 23.97 -26.84 -8.23
CA GLN A 149 22.78 -26.01 -8.18
C GLN A 149 22.51 -25.58 -6.73
N PHE A 150 22.65 -24.29 -6.46
CA PHE A 150 22.39 -23.69 -5.16
C PHE A 150 20.92 -23.30 -5.02
N LYS A 151 20.36 -23.49 -3.83
CA LYS A 151 19.03 -22.98 -3.50
C LYS A 151 19.09 -21.44 -3.41
N PRO A 152 18.20 -20.70 -4.10
CA PRO A 152 18.20 -19.25 -4.03
C PRO A 152 17.92 -18.77 -2.60
N GLU A 153 18.67 -17.75 -2.17
CA GLU A 153 18.32 -17.01 -0.95
C GLU A 153 17.09 -16.16 -1.24
N ASN A 154 15.93 -16.54 -0.71
CA ASN A 154 14.77 -15.65 -0.66
C ASN A 154 15.08 -14.52 0.31
N LYS A 155 15.73 -13.45 -0.18
CA LYS A 155 15.89 -12.25 0.62
C LYS A 155 14.49 -11.69 0.90
N ALA A 156 14.12 -11.63 2.18
CA ALA A 156 12.80 -11.23 2.66
C ALA A 156 12.53 -9.72 2.49
N TYR A 157 12.81 -9.16 1.31
CA TYR A 157 12.57 -7.76 0.98
C TYR A 157 11.12 -7.49 0.55
N SER A 158 10.28 -8.53 0.37
CA SER A 158 8.89 -8.30 -0.06
C SER A 158 7.95 -7.91 1.09
N SER A 159 8.14 -8.41 2.32
CA SER A 159 7.17 -8.15 3.39
C SER A 159 7.23 -6.71 3.90
N PHE A 160 8.43 -6.12 4.00
CA PHE A 160 8.61 -4.76 4.52
C PHE A 160 8.09 -3.68 3.56
N ILE A 161 8.25 -3.87 2.24
CA ILE A 161 7.72 -2.93 1.23
C ILE A 161 6.19 -2.96 1.23
N ILE A 162 5.60 -4.15 1.34
CA ILE A 162 4.13 -4.32 1.36
C ILE A 162 3.55 -3.62 2.61
N TRP A 163 4.11 -3.87 3.80
CA TRP A 163 3.63 -3.23 5.03
C TRP A 163 3.89 -1.72 5.05
N GLY A 164 5.01 -1.25 4.52
CA GLY A 164 5.30 0.17 4.35
C GLY A 164 4.29 0.87 3.42
N SER A 165 3.92 0.22 2.31
CA SER A 165 2.92 0.75 1.38
C SER A 165 1.53 0.84 2.02
N ILE A 166 1.10 -0.19 2.76
CA ILE A 166 -0.19 -0.21 3.46
C ILE A 166 -0.26 0.92 4.50
N GLY A 167 0.81 1.13 5.28
CA GLY A 167 0.89 2.22 6.25
C GLY A 167 0.77 3.61 5.59
N PHE A 168 1.40 3.81 4.43
CA PHE A 168 1.30 5.05 3.67
C PHE A 168 -0.12 5.31 3.14
N PHE A 169 -0.78 4.29 2.58
CA PHE A 169 -2.16 4.41 2.10
C PHE A 169 -3.15 4.68 3.24
N ILE A 170 -3.00 4.03 4.41
CA ILE A 170 -3.84 4.30 5.59
C ILE A 170 -3.68 5.75 6.06
N SER A 171 -2.43 6.24 6.12
CA SER A 171 -2.13 7.63 6.48
C SER A 171 -2.74 8.64 5.49
N LEU A 172 -2.65 8.36 4.18
CA LEU A 172 -3.25 9.18 3.12
C LEU A 172 -4.78 9.23 3.24
N VAL A 173 -5.43 8.08 3.48
CA VAL A 173 -6.89 7.99 3.65
C VAL A 173 -7.35 8.76 4.89
N LEU A 174 -6.65 8.62 6.02
CA LEU A 174 -6.92 9.40 7.23
C LEU A 174 -6.81 10.91 6.97
N LEU A 175 -5.78 11.35 6.22
CA LEU A 175 -5.59 12.75 5.87
C LEU A 175 -6.72 13.28 4.96
N ILE A 176 -7.18 12.48 3.99
CA ILE A 176 -8.33 12.81 3.14
C ILE A 176 -9.63 12.88 3.95
N MET A 177 -9.85 11.96 4.90
CA MET A 177 -11.03 11.98 5.77
C MET A 177 -11.04 13.19 6.71
N ILE A 178 -9.89 13.58 7.26
CA ILE A 178 -9.77 14.81 8.08
C ILE A 178 -10.04 16.05 7.22
N ARG A 179 -9.52 16.10 5.98
CA ARG A 179 -9.80 17.20 5.03
C ARG A 179 -11.29 17.29 4.66
N LYS A 180 -11.96 16.16 4.39
CA LYS A 180 -13.41 16.12 4.12
C LYS A 180 -14.23 16.58 5.32
N ARG A 181 -13.88 16.15 6.55
CA ARG A 181 -14.51 16.66 7.78
C ARG A 181 -14.30 18.15 7.99
N HIS A 182 -13.17 18.70 7.55
CA HIS A 182 -12.92 20.14 7.60
C HIS A 182 -13.73 20.93 6.57
N HIS A 183 -13.97 20.38 5.38
CA HIS A 183 -14.83 21.02 4.37
C HIS A 183 -16.33 20.96 4.72
N GLN A 184 -16.74 20.11 5.66
CA GLN A 184 -18.11 20.06 6.17
C GLN A 184 -18.36 20.89 7.44
N LYS A 185 -17.36 21.62 7.96
CA LYS A 185 -17.56 22.62 9.01
C LYS A 185 -17.76 24.02 8.43
N GLN A 186 -18.83 24.21 7.66
CA GLN A 186 -19.54 25.48 7.65
C GLN A 186 -20.89 25.27 8.35
N VAL A 187 -20.90 25.66 9.62
CA VAL A 187 -22.02 26.18 10.43
C VAL A 187 -23.41 25.66 10.07
N VAL A 188 -23.91 24.71 10.87
CA VAL A 188 -25.29 24.75 11.38
C VAL A 188 -25.22 24.41 12.87
N PRO A 189 -25.57 25.32 13.80
CA PRO A 189 -25.73 24.95 15.19
C PRO A 189 -26.92 24.02 15.29
N ASN A 190 -26.71 22.85 15.90
CA ASN A 190 -27.80 21.99 16.33
C ASN A 190 -28.50 22.65 17.51
N SER A 191 -29.45 23.55 17.24
CA SER A 191 -30.52 23.85 18.18
C SER A 191 -31.74 23.05 17.75
N ASN A 192 -32.17 22.11 18.60
CA ASN A 192 -33.55 21.61 18.61
C ASN A 192 -34.48 22.74 19.08
N SER A 193 -34.43 23.90 18.43
CA SER A 193 -35.41 24.96 18.58
C SER A 193 -36.54 24.63 17.63
N ASN A 194 -37.62 24.05 18.16
CA ASN A 194 -38.81 23.70 17.39
C ASN A 194 -39.57 24.96 16.90
N SER A 195 -39.20 26.14 17.39
CA SER A 195 -39.71 27.44 16.93
C SER A 195 -38.57 28.46 16.72
N TYR A 196 -38.78 29.38 15.77
CA TYR A 196 -37.89 30.50 15.47
C TYR A 196 -38.71 31.80 15.37
N THR A 197 -38.22 32.89 15.94
CA THR A 197 -38.78 34.24 15.75
C THR A 197 -38.10 34.91 14.56
N LEU A 198 -38.87 35.24 13.52
CA LEU A 198 -38.41 35.85 12.27
C LEU A 198 -39.08 37.22 12.12
N GLY A 199 -38.48 38.27 12.70
CA GLY A 199 -39.15 39.57 12.81
C GLY A 199 -40.45 39.44 13.59
N LEU A 200 -41.58 39.77 12.96
CA LEU A 200 -42.92 39.63 13.54
C LEU A 200 -43.53 38.23 13.37
N PHE A 201 -42.88 37.33 12.65
CA PHE A 201 -43.36 35.95 12.48
C PHE A 201 -42.84 35.03 13.57
N GLU A 202 -43.69 34.11 14.03
CA GLU A 202 -43.27 32.93 14.77
C GLU A 202 -43.33 31.70 13.86
N PHE A 203 -42.17 31.16 13.53
CA PHE A 203 -42.03 29.98 12.69
C PHE A 203 -41.99 28.72 13.54
N LYS A 204 -43.01 27.87 13.44
CA LYS A 204 -43.07 26.56 14.10
C LYS A 204 -42.72 25.45 13.12
N VAL A 205 -41.55 24.86 13.30
CA VAL A 205 -41.01 23.81 12.43
C VAL A 205 -41.86 22.52 12.43
N PRO A 206 -42.25 21.93 13.58
CA PRO A 206 -42.97 20.65 13.59
C PRO A 206 -44.39 20.78 13.04
N GLU A 207 -45.02 21.93 13.20
CA GLU A 207 -46.38 22.22 12.73
C GLU A 207 -46.41 22.68 11.27
N GLN A 208 -45.23 22.94 10.65
CA GLN A 208 -45.11 23.51 9.30
C GLN A 208 -45.89 24.82 9.13
N GLN A 209 -45.84 25.70 10.14
CA GLN A 209 -46.65 26.92 10.17
C GLN A 209 -45.82 28.17 10.49
N LEU A 210 -46.22 29.28 9.87
CA LEU A 210 -45.84 30.64 10.25
C LEU A 210 -47.04 31.31 10.91
N LEU A 211 -46.84 31.80 12.13
CA LEU A 211 -47.81 32.62 12.83
C LEU A 211 -47.45 34.08 12.64
N PHE A 212 -48.44 34.88 12.23
CA PHE A 212 -48.32 36.32 12.16
C PHE A 212 -49.57 36.93 12.79
N GLN A 213 -49.39 37.59 13.93
CA GLN A 213 -50.50 38.08 14.76
C GLN A 213 -51.48 36.94 15.10
N GLU A 214 -52.71 36.96 14.56
CA GLU A 214 -53.73 35.91 14.73
C GLU A 214 -53.91 35.03 13.48
N SER A 215 -53.08 35.23 12.44
CA SER A 215 -53.15 34.47 11.20
C SER A 215 -52.16 33.31 11.18
N ILE A 216 -52.64 32.15 10.72
CA ILE A 216 -51.83 30.94 10.53
C ILE A 216 -51.56 30.77 9.03
N ILE A 217 -50.29 30.72 8.65
CA ILE A 217 -49.85 30.51 7.28
C ILE A 217 -49.17 29.13 7.20
N GLU A 218 -49.79 28.20 6.47
CA GLU A 218 -49.24 26.86 6.28
C GLU A 218 -48.07 26.86 5.29
N LEU A 219 -47.08 26.01 5.55
CA LEU A 219 -45.91 25.77 4.71
C LEU A 219 -45.93 24.34 4.18
N THR A 220 -45.46 24.15 2.95
CA THR A 220 -45.17 22.80 2.44
C THR A 220 -43.87 22.27 3.05
N GLY A 221 -43.67 20.95 3.05
CA GLY A 221 -42.45 20.34 3.62
C GLY A 221 -41.15 20.94 3.07
N THR A 222 -41.08 21.20 1.76
CA THR A 222 -39.92 21.85 1.13
C THR A 222 -39.74 23.30 1.60
N GLU A 223 -40.83 24.06 1.73
CA GLU A 223 -40.79 25.44 2.22
C GLU A 223 -40.36 25.50 3.69
N THR A 224 -40.86 24.61 4.55
CA THR A 224 -40.45 24.50 5.95
C THR A 224 -38.95 24.24 6.08
N ARG A 225 -38.40 23.33 5.27
CA ARG A 225 -36.97 23.00 5.29
C ARG A 225 -36.10 24.18 4.83
N LEU A 226 -36.47 24.81 3.71
CA LEU A 226 -35.78 26.00 3.21
C LEU A 226 -35.82 27.14 4.22
N LEU A 227 -37.00 27.41 4.80
CA LEU A 227 -37.14 28.47 5.79
C LEU A 227 -36.37 28.16 7.08
N ARG A 228 -36.31 26.89 7.49
CA ARG A 228 -35.48 26.45 8.61
C ARG A 228 -33.99 26.72 8.38
N LEU A 229 -33.48 26.47 7.18
CA LEU A 229 -32.09 26.81 6.84
C LEU A 229 -31.83 28.31 7.02
N PHE A 230 -32.74 29.15 6.54
CA PHE A 230 -32.64 30.60 6.74
C PHE A 230 -32.76 31.00 8.22
N ALA A 231 -33.67 30.38 8.96
CA ALA A 231 -33.93 30.66 10.38
C ALA A 231 -32.77 30.24 11.31
N THR A 232 -32.03 29.18 10.96
CA THR A 232 -30.82 28.77 11.71
C THR A 232 -29.63 29.70 11.50
N ALA A 233 -29.66 30.53 10.45
CA ALA A 233 -28.58 31.44 10.08
C ALA A 233 -29.13 32.80 9.62
N PRO A 234 -29.88 33.53 10.47
CA PRO A 234 -30.46 34.81 10.10
C PRO A 234 -29.35 35.81 9.79
N ASN A 235 -29.60 36.71 8.84
CA ASN A 235 -28.67 37.73 8.36
C ASN A 235 -27.35 37.17 7.77
N LYS A 236 -27.24 35.86 7.52
CA LYS A 236 -26.09 35.22 6.85
C LYS A 236 -26.44 34.80 5.43
N THR A 237 -25.44 34.87 4.54
CA THR A 237 -25.59 34.42 3.16
C THR A 237 -25.44 32.91 3.08
N ILE A 238 -26.46 32.23 2.55
CA ILE A 238 -26.47 30.79 2.28
C ILE A 238 -26.21 30.57 0.80
N ALA A 239 -25.27 29.68 0.48
CA ALA A 239 -24.88 29.40 -0.89
C ALA A 239 -26.00 28.75 -1.70
N ARG A 240 -26.11 29.10 -2.99
CA ARG A 240 -27.15 28.58 -3.89
C ARG A 240 -27.13 27.05 -3.95
N SER A 241 -25.95 26.44 -4.00
CA SER A 241 -25.76 24.99 -4.04
C SER A 241 -26.26 24.27 -2.78
N VAL A 242 -26.18 24.91 -1.61
CA VAL A 242 -26.67 24.35 -0.34
C VAL A 242 -28.19 24.33 -0.31
N LEU A 243 -28.83 25.44 -0.68
CA LEU A 243 -30.29 25.54 -0.75
C LEU A 243 -30.88 24.60 -1.79
N GLN A 244 -30.20 24.48 -2.92
CA GLN A 244 -30.52 23.55 -4.00
C GLN A 244 -30.49 22.09 -3.53
N LYS A 245 -29.41 21.72 -2.83
CA LYS A 245 -29.23 20.37 -2.30
C LYS A 245 -30.36 19.98 -1.33
N GLU A 246 -30.78 20.89 -0.46
CA GLU A 246 -31.89 20.65 0.50
C GLU A 246 -33.23 20.34 -0.22
N ILE A 247 -33.48 20.96 -1.37
CA ILE A 247 -34.70 20.72 -2.16
C ILE A 247 -34.67 19.34 -2.84
N TRP A 248 -33.48 18.85 -3.20
CA TRP A 248 -33.32 17.63 -4.02
C TRP A 248 -33.06 16.35 -3.25
N GLU A 249 -32.69 16.39 -1.96
CA GLU A 249 -32.27 15.18 -1.24
C GLU A 249 -33.39 14.20 -0.85
N ASP A 250 -34.68 14.55 -0.93
CA ASP A 250 -35.76 13.71 -0.35
C ASP A 250 -36.99 13.45 -1.23
N GLU A 251 -37.10 14.09 -2.39
CA GLU A 251 -38.07 13.65 -3.39
C GLU A 251 -37.29 12.94 -4.48
N GLY A 252 -37.36 11.60 -4.52
CA GLY A 252 -36.87 10.76 -5.64
C GLY A 252 -37.56 11.04 -6.99
N VAL A 253 -38.15 12.23 -7.12
CA VAL A 253 -38.77 12.82 -8.28
C VAL A 253 -37.90 13.98 -8.68
N ILE A 254 -37.41 13.98 -9.93
CA ILE A 254 -36.71 15.12 -10.51
C ILE A 254 -37.68 16.31 -10.49
N VAL A 255 -37.62 17.13 -9.44
CA VAL A 255 -38.46 18.33 -9.35
C VAL A 255 -37.96 19.30 -10.41
N SER A 256 -38.72 19.44 -11.49
CA SER A 256 -38.41 20.32 -12.63
C SER A 256 -38.45 21.82 -12.32
N ARG A 257 -38.62 22.20 -11.04
CA ARG A 257 -38.85 23.57 -10.59
C ARG A 257 -37.57 24.15 -9.98
N SER A 258 -37.23 25.36 -10.41
CA SER A 258 -36.02 26.05 -9.96
C SER A 258 -36.13 26.48 -8.49
N LEU A 259 -34.99 26.52 -7.79
CA LEU A 259 -34.86 27.14 -6.45
C LEU A 259 -35.54 28.51 -6.39
N ASP A 260 -35.43 29.30 -7.46
CA ASP A 260 -36.03 30.64 -7.56
C ASP A 260 -37.55 30.63 -7.37
N MET A 261 -38.24 29.59 -7.85
CA MET A 261 -39.68 29.45 -7.63
C MET A 261 -40.01 29.28 -6.14
N PHE A 262 -39.25 28.45 -5.41
CA PHE A 262 -39.45 28.25 -3.97
C PHE A 262 -39.12 29.52 -3.18
N ILE A 263 -38.05 30.23 -3.54
CA ILE A 263 -37.72 31.53 -2.94
C ILE A 263 -38.85 32.54 -3.18
N SER A 264 -39.42 32.60 -4.38
CA SER A 264 -40.56 33.46 -4.68
C SER A 264 -41.81 33.11 -3.86
N LYS A 265 -42.09 31.82 -3.63
CA LYS A 265 -43.20 31.39 -2.77
C LYS A 265 -42.98 31.77 -1.31
N LEU A 266 -41.76 31.56 -0.79
CA LEU A 266 -41.42 31.96 0.58
C LEU A 266 -41.52 33.47 0.77
N ARG A 267 -41.03 34.28 -0.19
CA ARG A 267 -41.20 35.73 -0.15
C ARG A 267 -42.67 36.12 -0.03
N LYS A 268 -43.54 35.55 -0.87
CA LYS A 268 -44.99 35.80 -0.80
C LYS A 268 -45.60 35.50 0.57
N LYS A 269 -45.13 34.46 1.25
CA LYS A 269 -45.60 34.11 2.59
C LYS A 269 -45.05 35.02 3.70
N LEU A 270 -43.94 35.69 3.43
CA LEU A 270 -43.29 36.65 4.34
C LEU A 270 -43.67 38.12 4.03
N GLU A 271 -44.46 38.39 2.98
CA GLU A 271 -44.83 39.74 2.54
C GLU A 271 -45.55 40.58 3.61
N ASN A 272 -46.20 39.94 4.59
CA ASN A 272 -46.93 40.63 5.66
C ASN A 272 -46.00 41.39 6.64
N ASP A 273 -44.70 41.05 6.70
CA ASP A 273 -43.70 41.81 7.46
C ASP A 273 -42.62 42.35 6.51
N PRO A 274 -42.65 43.64 6.13
CA PRO A 274 -41.65 44.20 5.22
C PRO A 274 -40.23 44.21 5.81
N ALA A 275 -40.07 44.06 7.13
CA ALA A 275 -38.76 43.96 7.77
C ALA A 275 -38.12 42.56 7.60
N THR A 276 -38.91 41.54 7.27
CA THR A 276 -38.46 40.15 7.10
C THR A 276 -38.48 39.77 5.62
N ASN A 277 -37.31 39.79 4.96
CA ASN A 277 -37.24 39.53 3.52
C ASN A 277 -36.04 38.66 3.14
N ILE A 278 -36.20 37.85 2.09
CA ILE A 278 -35.13 37.04 1.52
C ILE A 278 -34.49 37.81 0.36
N VAL A 279 -33.27 38.30 0.51
CA VAL A 279 -32.55 39.06 -0.52
C VAL A 279 -31.57 38.20 -1.31
N VAL A 280 -31.31 38.59 -2.55
CA VAL A 280 -30.29 37.95 -3.40
C VAL A 280 -28.94 38.60 -3.15
N VAL A 281 -27.94 37.79 -2.82
CA VAL A 281 -26.54 38.22 -2.71
C VAL A 281 -25.80 37.76 -3.98
N ARG A 282 -25.54 38.71 -4.88
CA ARG A 282 -24.94 38.44 -6.22
C ARG A 282 -23.71 37.53 -6.10
N SER A 283 -23.67 36.49 -6.94
CA SER A 283 -22.60 35.48 -7.03
C SER A 283 -22.32 34.67 -5.76
N LYS A 284 -23.14 34.81 -4.70
CA LYS A 284 -22.96 34.08 -3.44
C LYS A 284 -24.18 33.25 -3.06
N GLY A 285 -25.41 33.77 -3.21
CA GLY A 285 -26.63 33.03 -2.89
C GLY A 285 -27.75 33.93 -2.36
N TYR A 286 -28.40 33.51 -1.28
CA TYR A 286 -29.53 34.22 -0.66
C TYR A 286 -29.26 34.51 0.81
N ARG A 287 -29.91 35.54 1.35
CA ARG A 287 -29.85 35.89 2.77
C ARG A 287 -31.26 36.23 3.25
N LEU A 288 -31.66 35.69 4.39
CA LEU A 288 -32.84 36.18 5.11
C LEU A 288 -32.40 37.37 5.97
N GLU A 289 -33.00 38.52 5.71
CA GLU A 289 -32.84 39.73 6.50
C GLU A 289 -33.98 39.82 7.50
N ILE A 290 -33.64 40.00 8.77
CA ILE A 290 -34.58 40.26 9.87
C ILE A 290 -34.08 41.42 10.71
N PRO A 291 -34.99 42.25 11.27
CA PRO A 291 -34.62 43.31 12.21
C PRO A 291 -34.00 42.68 13.47
N GLN A 292 -32.95 43.33 14.00
CA GLN A 292 -32.29 42.93 15.25
C GLN A 292 -32.95 43.56 16.46
#